data_AF-A0A8D8DGD2-F1
#
_entry.id   AF-A0A8D8DGD2-F1
#
_cell.length_a   1.000
_cell.length_b   1.000
_cell.length_c   1.000
_cell.angle_alpha   90.00
_cell.angle_beta   90.00
_cell.angle_gamma   90.00
#
_symmetry.space_group_name_H-M   'P 1'
#
loop_
_entity.id
_entity.type
_entity.pdbx_description
1 polymer ?
#
loop_
_entity_poly.entity_id
_entity_poly.type
_entity_poly.pdbx_seq_one_letter_code
_entity_poly.pdbx_strand_id
1 'polypeptide(L)'
;MYHEDKHFPRGGEFLPERWLKDEPESTGCPSAKNAHPFLFLPFGFGPRACIGLRMANLEMELLVARITRRFEYRWNYDELKLVSSLVNIPENELRFEMVEVDE
;
A
#
# COMPACT_ATOMS: atom_id res chain seq x y z
N MET A 1 -7.31 -11.85 -7.19
CA MET A 1 -6.76 -12.67 -6.08
C MET A 1 -6.72 -11.90 -4.77
N TYR A 2 -5.80 -10.96 -4.53
CA TYR A 2 -5.72 -10.27 -3.23
C TYR A 2 -6.86 -9.26 -2.96
N HIS A 3 -7.60 -8.84 -4.00
CA HIS A 3 -8.82 -8.04 -3.85
C HIS A 3 -10.08 -8.85 -3.55
N GLU A 4 -10.01 -10.19 -3.58
CA GLU A 4 -11.18 -11.02 -3.34
C GLU A 4 -11.41 -11.24 -1.84
N ASP A 5 -12.63 -10.99 -1.38
CA ASP A 5 -13.00 -11.08 0.03
C ASP A 5 -12.78 -12.46 0.65
N LYS A 6 -12.80 -13.51 -0.18
CA LYS A 6 -12.49 -14.89 0.25
C LYS A 6 -11.05 -15.07 0.74
N HIS A 7 -10.15 -14.18 0.34
CA HIS A 7 -8.72 -14.22 0.67
C HIS A 7 -8.35 -13.16 1.69
N PHE A 8 -8.91 -11.96 1.53
CA PHE A 8 -8.76 -10.86 2.48
C PHE A 8 -10.13 -10.24 2.69
N PRO A 9 -10.78 -10.41 3.87
CA PRO A 9 -12.08 -9.79 4.13
C PRO A 9 -11.97 -8.27 3.94
N ARG A 10 -12.85 -7.68 3.13
CA ARG A 10 -12.76 -6.27 2.68
C ARG A 10 -11.51 -6.03 1.84
N GLY A 11 -11.25 -6.90 0.87
CA GLY A 11 -10.00 -6.92 0.08
C GLY A 11 -9.86 -5.75 -0.89
N GLY A 12 -10.97 -5.10 -1.23
CA GLY A 12 -11.00 -3.85 -1.99
C GLY A 12 -10.69 -2.60 -1.17
N GLU A 13 -10.67 -2.70 0.16
CA GLU A 13 -10.46 -1.54 1.05
C GLU A 13 -9.00 -1.38 1.48
N PHE A 14 -8.55 -0.14 1.58
CA PHE A 14 -7.23 0.20 2.13
C PHE A 14 -7.25 0.11 3.65
N LEU A 15 -6.78 -1.02 4.19
CA LEU A 15 -6.71 -1.29 5.63
C LEU A 15 -5.27 -1.61 6.04
N PRO A 16 -4.41 -0.61 6.34
CA PRO A 16 -3.05 -0.83 6.81
C PRO A 16 -2.97 -1.70 8.07
N GLU A 17 -3.94 -1.54 8.97
CA GLU A 17 -4.02 -2.22 10.27
C GLU A 17 -4.12 -3.75 10.11
N ARG A 18 -4.59 -4.23 8.95
CA ARG A 18 -4.66 -5.64 8.57
C ARG A 18 -3.32 -6.37 8.76
N TRP A 19 -2.21 -5.67 8.59
CA TRP A 19 -0.85 -6.22 8.63
C TRP A 19 -0.18 -6.08 9.99
N LEU A 20 -0.84 -5.43 10.96
CA LEU A 20 -0.33 -5.30 12.32
C LEU A 20 -0.39 -6.63 13.06
N LYS A 21 0.46 -6.75 14.09
CA LYS A 21 0.53 -7.95 14.93
C LYS A 21 -0.55 -7.98 16.01
N ASP A 22 -1.23 -6.87 16.26
CA ASP A 22 -2.25 -6.76 17.30
C ASP A 22 -3.50 -7.57 16.97
N GLU A 23 -4.30 -7.88 18.00
CA GLU A 23 -5.51 -8.69 17.83
C GLU A 23 -6.60 -7.90 17.06
N PRO A 24 -7.39 -8.56 16.20
CA PRO A 24 -8.47 -7.90 15.44
C PRO A 24 -9.46 -7.13 16.32
N GLU A 25 -9.65 -7.58 17.56
CA GLU A 25 -10.57 -6.99 18.54
C GLU A 25 -10.13 -5.60 19.00
N SER A 26 -8.83 -5.29 19.00
CA SER A 26 -8.33 -3.97 19.40
C SER A 26 -8.36 -2.94 18.26
N THR A 27 -8.36 -3.39 17.00
CA THR A 27 -8.32 -2.53 15.81
C THR A 27 -9.65 -2.46 15.06
N GLY A 28 -10.56 -3.41 15.30
CA GLY A 28 -11.76 -3.59 14.48
C GLY A 28 -11.48 -4.02 13.02
N CYS A 29 -10.23 -4.38 12.71
CA CYS A 29 -9.76 -4.69 11.37
C CYS A 29 -9.51 -6.19 11.19
N PRO A 30 -9.97 -6.83 10.09
CA PRO A 30 -9.64 -8.22 9.81
C PRO A 30 -8.13 -8.40 9.59
N SER A 31 -7.50 -9.35 10.29
CA SER A 31 -6.06 -9.61 10.20
C SER A 31 -5.68 -10.43 8.95
N ALA A 32 -4.53 -10.11 8.34
CA ALA A 32 -3.93 -10.90 7.27
C ALA A 32 -3.19 -12.17 7.76
N LYS A 33 -3.03 -12.39 9.07
CA LYS A 33 -2.28 -13.56 9.61
C LYS A 33 -2.79 -14.91 9.10
N ASN A 34 -4.10 -15.01 8.86
CA ASN A 34 -4.75 -16.24 8.39
C ASN A 34 -4.78 -16.37 6.86
N ALA A 35 -4.29 -15.36 6.12
CA ALA A 35 -4.20 -15.42 4.68
C ALA A 35 -3.09 -16.39 4.25
N HIS A 36 -3.32 -17.12 3.16
CA HIS A 36 -2.29 -17.98 2.58
C HIS A 36 -1.03 -17.16 2.21
N PRO A 37 0.19 -17.59 2.61
CA PRO A 37 1.41 -16.77 2.49
C PRO A 37 1.77 -16.31 1.07
N PHE A 38 1.28 -17.01 0.05
CA PHE A 38 1.53 -16.71 -1.36
C PHE A 38 0.46 -15.83 -2.03
N LEU A 39 -0.51 -15.31 -1.28
CA LEU A 39 -1.58 -14.45 -1.84
C LEU A 39 -1.11 -13.04 -2.21
N PHE A 40 -0.02 -12.57 -1.61
CA PHE A 40 0.51 -11.23 -1.83
C PHE A 40 2.03 -11.27 -1.91
N LEU A 41 2.56 -11.23 -3.14
CA LEU A 41 4.00 -11.32 -3.44
C LEU A 41 4.42 -10.24 -4.45
N PRO A 42 4.31 -8.94 -4.11
CA PRO A 42 4.60 -7.84 -5.03
C PRO A 42 6.06 -7.83 -5.54
N PHE A 43 6.98 -8.43 -4.77
CA PHE A 43 8.39 -8.56 -5.12
C PHE A 43 8.80 -9.99 -5.52
N GLY A 44 7.83 -10.88 -5.73
CA GLY A 44 8.08 -12.30 -5.97
C GLY A 44 8.61 -13.03 -4.72
N PHE A 45 9.08 -14.25 -4.91
CA PHE A 45 9.59 -15.12 -3.85
C PHE A 45 10.75 -16.00 -4.35
N GLY A 46 11.61 -16.42 -3.42
CA GLY A 46 12.71 -17.35 -3.70
C GLY A 46 13.93 -16.70 -4.37
N PRO A 47 14.81 -17.49 -5.02
CA PRO A 47 16.09 -17.01 -5.53
C PRO A 47 15.98 -16.00 -6.69
N ARG A 48 14.79 -15.86 -7.30
CA ARG A 48 14.50 -14.88 -8.35
C ARG A 48 13.51 -13.80 -7.90
N ALA A 49 13.36 -13.59 -6.60
CA ALA A 49 12.67 -12.41 -6.08
C ALA A 49 13.37 -11.12 -6.53
N CYS A 50 12.66 -9.99 -6.45
CA CYS A 50 13.19 -8.68 -6.81
C CYS A 50 14.50 -8.41 -6.07
N ILE A 51 15.60 -8.28 -6.82
CA ILE A 51 16.92 -7.95 -6.28
C ILE A 51 16.92 -6.60 -5.54
N GLY A 52 16.02 -5.70 -5.94
CA GLY A 52 15.83 -4.37 -5.36
C GLY A 52 14.91 -4.32 -4.15
N LEU A 53 14.35 -5.44 -3.66
CA LEU A 53 13.36 -5.46 -2.56
C LEU A 53 13.77 -4.59 -1.35
N ARG A 54 15.02 -4.76 -0.88
CA ARG A 54 15.51 -4.04 0.29
C ARG A 54 15.65 -2.54 0.04
N MET A 55 16.11 -2.17 -1.17
CA MET A 55 16.28 -0.78 -1.58
C MET A 55 14.92 -0.10 -1.75
N ALA A 56 13.99 -0.75 -2.46
CA ALA A 56 12.64 -0.25 -2.66
C ALA A 56 11.92 -0.01 -1.33
N ASN A 57 12.00 -0.94 -0.38
CA ASN A 57 11.39 -0.75 0.94
C ASN A 57 11.99 0.45 1.68
N LEU A 58 13.32 0.58 1.69
CA LEU A 58 13.98 1.71 2.35
C LEU A 58 13.58 3.06 1.71
N GLU A 59 13.57 3.13 0.38
CA GLU A 59 13.18 4.34 -0.34
C GLU A 59 11.71 4.71 -0.08
N MET A 60 10.80 3.72 -0.10
CA MET A 60 9.38 3.95 0.18
C MET A 60 9.15 4.41 1.62
N GLU A 61 9.78 3.77 2.60
CA GLU A 61 9.68 4.14 4.01
C GLU A 61 10.19 5.56 4.26
N LEU A 62 11.35 5.91 3.68
CA LEU A 62 11.91 7.26 3.78
C LEU A 62 11.01 8.29 3.10
N LEU A 63 10.53 8.00 1.88
CA LEU A 63 9.66 8.91 1.14
C LEU A 63 8.38 9.22 1.92
N VAL A 64 7.69 8.18 2.40
CA VAL A 64 6.45 8.33 3.19
C VAL A 64 6.73 9.10 4.48
N ALA A 65 7.80 8.77 5.21
CA ALA A 65 8.15 9.47 6.44
C ALA A 65 8.47 10.96 6.21
N ARG A 66 9.16 11.28 5.11
CA ARG A 66 9.54 12.67 4.78
C ARG A 66 8.35 13.50 4.31
N ILE A 67 7.49 12.93 3.46
CA ILE A 67 6.29 13.62 2.98
C ILE A 67 5.34 13.87 4.14
N THR A 68 4.99 12.84 4.91
CA THR A 68 4.02 12.96 6.02
C THR A 68 4.48 13.89 7.14
N ARG A 69 5.78 14.05 7.36
CA ARG A 69 6.31 15.00 8.37
C ARG A 69 6.33 16.44 7.88
N ARG A 70 6.47 16.67 6.58
CA ARG A 70 6.71 18.01 6.02
C ARG A 70 5.47 18.62 5.39
N PHE A 71 4.54 17.79 4.93
CA PHE A 71 3.38 18.24 4.17
C PHE A 71 2.10 17.62 4.70
N GLU A 72 1.06 18.44 4.80
CA GLU A 72 -0.31 17.96 4.72
C GLU A 72 -0.65 17.83 3.24
N TYR A 73 -1.16 16.66 2.82
CA TYR A 73 -1.50 16.40 1.44
C TYR A 73 -2.90 15.85 1.28
N ARG A 74 -3.57 16.26 0.20
CA ARG A 74 -4.96 15.89 -0.10
C ARG A 74 -5.11 15.42 -1.55
N TRP A 75 -5.97 14.43 -1.72
CA TRP A 75 -6.44 13.98 -3.02
C TRP A 75 -7.81 14.57 -3.29
N ASN A 76 -7.87 15.59 -4.16
CA ASN A 76 -9.08 16.36 -4.44
C ASN A 76 -9.75 15.99 -5.78
N TYR A 77 -9.38 14.86 -6.36
CA TYR A 77 -9.77 14.45 -7.71
C TYR A 77 -10.57 13.15 -7.70
N ASP A 78 -11.10 12.80 -8.87
CA ASP A 78 -11.81 11.53 -9.08
C ASP A 78 -10.95 10.31 -8.73
N GLU A 79 -11.59 9.15 -8.68
CA GLU A 79 -10.94 7.87 -8.41
C GLU A 79 -9.70 7.65 -9.30
N LEU A 80 -8.60 7.22 -8.68
CA LEU A 80 -7.36 6.91 -9.39
C LEU A 80 -7.59 5.73 -10.33
N LYS A 81 -7.38 5.95 -11.62
CA LYS A 81 -7.48 4.90 -12.64
C LYS A 81 -6.10 4.33 -12.91
N LEU A 82 -6.01 3.01 -12.96
CA LEU A 82 -4.77 2.31 -13.26
C LEU A 82 -4.87 1.64 -14.63
N VAL A 83 -3.84 1.81 -15.46
CA VAL A 83 -3.67 1.07 -16.70
C VAL A 83 -2.57 0.04 -16.50
N SER A 84 -2.86 -1.19 -16.89
CA SER A 84 -1.89 -2.28 -16.86
C SER A 84 -1.09 -2.30 -18.16
N SER A 85 0.20 -2.03 -18.06
CA SER A 85 1.18 -2.13 -19.15
C SER A 85 2.26 -3.14 -18.76
N LEU A 86 3.56 -2.80 -18.89
CA LEU A 86 4.65 -3.56 -18.28
C LEU A 86 4.58 -3.55 -16.75
N VAL A 87 4.13 -2.42 -16.19
CA VAL A 87 3.77 -2.24 -14.78
C VAL A 87 2.45 -1.49 -14.72
N ASN A 88 1.75 -1.56 -13.59
CA ASN A 88 0.57 -0.75 -13.36
C ASN A 88 0.98 0.71 -13.20
N ILE A 89 0.40 1.60 -14.00
CA ILE A 89 0.64 3.04 -13.94
C ILE A 89 -0.68 3.79 -13.80
N PRO A 90 -0.69 4.97 -13.18
CA PRO A 90 -1.82 5.89 -13.24
C PRO A 90 -2.18 6.25 -14.68
N GLU A 91 -3.46 6.20 -15.03
CA GLU A 91 -4.00 6.74 -16.28
C GLU A 91 -4.15 8.26 -16.18
N ASN A 92 -4.64 8.73 -15.03
CA ASN A 92 -4.86 10.13 -14.74
C ASN A 92 -3.62 10.78 -14.11
N GLU A 93 -3.46 12.08 -14.34
CA GLU A 93 -2.39 12.86 -13.72
C GLU A 93 -2.52 12.88 -12.19
N LEU A 94 -1.40 12.64 -11.51
CA LEU A 94 -1.31 12.70 -10.06
C LEU A 94 -1.17 14.14 -9.59
N ARG A 95 -2.30 14.80 -9.37
CA ARG A 95 -2.34 16.17 -8.84
C ARG A 95 -2.66 16.12 -7.36
N PHE A 96 -1.65 16.21 -6.50
CA PHE A 96 -1.85 16.33 -5.06
C PHE A 96 -1.89 17.80 -4.68
N GLU A 97 -2.82 18.18 -3.81
CA GLU A 97 -2.65 19.42 -3.04
C GLU A 97 -1.67 19.11 -1.91
N MET A 98 -0.60 19.89 -1.79
CA MET A 98 0.42 19.72 -0.76
C MET A 98 0.70 21.07 -0.11
N VAL A 99 0.52 21.15 1.20
CA VAL A 99 0.75 22.34 2.02
C VAL A 99 1.85 22.00 3.01
N GLU A 100 2.89 22.83 3.09
CA GLU A 100 3.96 22.65 4.07
C GLU A 100 3.39 22.86 5.48
N VAL A 101 3.71 21.95 6.39
CA VAL A 101 3.33 22.09 7.80
C VAL A 101 4.43 22.93 8.45
N ASP A 102 4.08 24.14 8.88
CA ASP A 102 4.97 24.98 9.70
C ASP A 102 5.20 24.26 11.05
N GLU A 103 6.47 24.21 11.50
CA GLU A 103 6.85 23.63 12.81
C GLU A 103 6.25 24.37 14.00
#